data_AF-A0AAP0DG80-F1
#
_entry.id   AF-A0AAP0DG80-F1
#
_cell.length_a   1.000
_cell.length_b   1.000
_cell.length_c   1.000
_cell.angle_alpha   90.00
_cell.angle_beta   90.00
_cell.angle_gamma   90.00
#
_symmetry.space_group_name_H-M   'P 1'
#
loop_
_entity.id
_entity.type
_entity.pdbx_description
1 polymer ?
#
loop_
_entity_poly.entity_id
_entity_poly.type
_entity_poly.pdbx_seq_one_letter_code
_entity_poly.pdbx_strand_id
1 'polypeptide(L)'
;MKSPYVSTNYRPRRNDLHVTFGHYYRADLFISTLDKQLHELNTRFSEHTVELLSLSASLATKEINVENICLLVERYYPRDFTERERIELQYQLENLNIEMTINPRLSGVSNLPNLCKTLVETQKRETYNLVDRVCRLIMTLPVSTATTERAFSAMKIFKTRLRNKMSDAYLADSLVIYIEKEIAENFDSDSIIDEFKDLKGRRAEL
;
A
#
# COMPACT_ATOMS: atom_id res chain seq x y z
N MET A 1 38.93 15.46 19.93
CA MET A 1 38.50 14.24 19.20
C MET A 1 39.63 13.65 18.33
N LYS A 2 40.83 13.43 18.90
CA LYS A 2 41.93 12.70 18.23
C LYS A 2 42.25 11.36 18.92
N SER A 3 41.44 10.98 19.89
CA SER A 3 41.57 9.71 20.60
C SER A 3 41.25 8.55 19.64
N PRO A 4 42.07 7.48 19.63
CA PRO A 4 41.81 6.30 18.84
C PRO A 4 40.55 5.58 19.34
N TYR A 5 39.72 5.15 18.40
CA TYR A 5 38.57 4.30 18.61
C TYR A 5 39.03 2.84 18.68
N VAL A 6 38.59 2.11 19.71
CA VAL A 6 38.79 0.67 19.83
C VAL A 6 37.41 0.04 20.02
N SER A 7 36.91 -0.66 19.01
CA SER A 7 35.66 -1.44 19.10
C SER A 7 35.87 -2.60 20.08
N THR A 8 34.99 -2.73 21.08
CA THR A 8 35.08 -3.76 22.13
C THR A 8 34.88 -5.19 21.60
N ASN A 9 34.39 -5.34 20.37
CA ASN A 9 34.08 -6.63 19.75
C ASN A 9 35.04 -7.00 18.59
N TYR A 10 36.10 -6.22 18.36
CA TYR A 10 37.00 -6.39 17.20
C TYR A 10 38.42 -6.70 17.67
N ARG A 11 38.98 -7.85 17.24
CA ARG A 11 40.41 -8.18 17.42
C ARG A 11 41.20 -7.48 16.30
N PRO A 12 42.05 -6.49 16.61
CA PRO A 12 42.71 -5.71 15.56
C PRO A 12 43.77 -6.55 14.86
N ARG A 13 43.77 -6.53 13.52
CA ARG A 13 44.92 -7.03 12.74
C ARG A 13 45.93 -5.89 12.66
N ARG A 14 47.23 -6.25 12.62
CA ARG A 14 48.42 -5.39 12.82
C ARG A 14 48.54 -4.12 11.94
N ASN A 15 47.61 -3.85 11.02
CA ASN A 15 47.63 -2.68 10.13
C ASN A 15 46.47 -1.67 10.34
N ASP A 16 45.64 -1.83 11.39
CA ASP A 16 44.55 -0.89 11.68
C ASP A 16 45.09 0.40 12.33
N LEU A 17 45.70 1.25 11.51
CA LEU A 17 46.19 2.58 11.88
C LEU A 17 45.03 3.46 12.36
N HIS A 18 44.97 3.70 13.67
CA HIS A 18 44.33 4.83 14.36
C HIS A 18 43.06 5.41 13.69
N VAL A 19 42.00 4.61 13.57
CA VAL A 19 40.65 5.17 13.35
C VAL A 19 40.31 6.02 14.58
N THR A 20 40.17 7.33 14.42
CA THR A 20 39.73 8.21 15.52
C THR A 20 38.23 8.05 15.73
N PHE A 21 37.74 8.30 16.96
CA PHE A 21 36.29 8.32 17.23
C PHE A 21 35.51 9.16 16.20
N GLY A 22 36.08 10.29 15.77
CA GLY A 22 35.49 11.14 14.74
C GLY A 22 35.38 10.45 13.37
N HIS A 23 36.36 9.65 12.98
CA HIS A 23 36.31 8.87 11.72
C HIS A 23 35.31 7.73 11.83
N TYR A 24 35.29 6.97 12.93
CA TYR A 24 34.33 5.89 13.14
C TYR A 24 32.88 6.39 13.07
N TYR A 25 32.55 7.45 13.84
CA TYR A 25 31.20 7.99 13.79
C TYR A 25 30.85 8.54 12.41
N ARG A 26 31.75 9.29 11.77
CA ARG A 26 31.47 9.94 10.48
C ARG A 26 31.41 8.95 9.32
N ALA A 27 32.42 8.12 9.15
CA ALA A 27 32.59 7.24 8.00
C ALA A 27 31.92 5.88 8.19
N ASP A 28 32.21 5.19 9.30
CA ASP A 28 31.75 3.82 9.50
C ASP A 28 30.29 3.74 9.95
N LEU A 29 29.82 4.74 10.73
CA LEU A 29 28.44 4.76 11.22
C LEU A 29 27.54 5.68 10.38
N PHE A 30 27.78 6.98 10.35
CA PHE A 30 26.87 7.94 9.73
C PHE A 30 26.80 7.79 8.21
N ILE A 31 27.94 7.80 7.51
CA ILE A 31 27.96 7.60 6.04
C ILE A 31 27.39 6.23 5.69
N SER A 32 27.80 5.15 6.35
CA SER A 32 27.22 3.82 6.10
C SER A 32 25.69 3.77 6.31
N THR A 33 25.19 4.46 7.33
CA THR A 33 23.74 4.52 7.59
C THR A 33 23.02 5.35 6.53
N LEU A 34 23.59 6.49 6.13
CA LEU A 34 23.05 7.34 5.06
C LEU A 34 23.04 6.61 3.72
N ASP A 35 24.12 5.91 3.37
CA ASP A 35 24.21 5.14 2.13
C ASP A 35 23.16 4.03 2.10
N LYS A 36 22.95 3.33 3.24
CA LYS A 36 21.87 2.34 3.36
C LYS A 36 20.49 2.98 3.19
N GLN A 37 20.22 4.08 3.88
CA GLN A 37 18.93 4.78 3.76
C GLN A 37 18.68 5.25 2.34
N LEU A 38 19.70 5.83 1.69
CA LEU A 38 19.62 6.32 0.32
C LEU A 38 19.44 5.15 -0.66
N HIS A 39 20.13 4.03 -0.46
CA HIS A 39 19.95 2.82 -1.25
C HIS A 39 18.54 2.23 -1.11
N GLU A 40 18.01 2.13 0.12
CA GLU A 40 16.65 1.66 0.36
C GLU A 40 15.61 2.61 -0.26
N LEU A 41 15.80 3.92 -0.13
CA LEU A 41 14.92 4.91 -0.76
C LEU A 41 14.94 4.81 -2.29
N ASN A 42 16.12 4.71 -2.90
CA ASN A 42 16.24 4.59 -4.36
C ASN A 42 15.70 3.25 -4.87
N THR A 43 15.87 2.17 -4.10
CA THR A 43 15.32 0.85 -4.45
C THR A 43 13.79 0.86 -4.35
N ARG A 44 13.23 1.49 -3.30
CA ARG A 44 11.79 1.54 -3.06
C ARG A 44 11.07 2.54 -3.96
N PHE A 45 11.67 3.71 -4.20
CA PHE A 45 11.16 4.78 -5.06
C PHE A 45 11.98 4.87 -6.33
N SER A 46 12.11 3.74 -7.03
CA SER A 46 12.69 3.71 -8.36
C SER A 46 11.98 4.71 -9.29
N GLU A 47 12.69 5.16 -10.32
CA GLU A 47 12.15 6.09 -11.32
C GLU A 47 10.81 5.61 -11.89
N HIS A 48 10.67 4.30 -12.17
CA HIS A 48 9.42 3.68 -12.61
C HIS A 48 8.28 3.80 -11.59
N THR A 49 8.56 3.58 -10.30
CA THR A 49 7.52 3.71 -9.26
C THR A 49 7.10 5.16 -9.04
N VAL A 50 8.03 6.11 -9.12
CA VAL A 50 7.74 7.53 -9.00
C VAL A 50 6.94 8.01 -10.22
N GLU A 51 7.29 7.56 -11.41
CA GLU A 51 6.55 7.87 -12.63
C GLU A 51 5.14 7.28 -12.60
N LEU A 52 4.99 6.00 -12.22
CA LEU A 52 3.67 5.39 -12.04
C LEU A 52 2.80 6.19 -11.06
N LEU A 53 3.36 6.60 -9.92
CA LEU A 53 2.65 7.40 -8.92
C LEU A 53 2.28 8.79 -9.47
N SER A 54 3.20 9.46 -10.17
CA SER A 54 2.96 10.76 -10.81
C SER A 54 1.82 10.69 -11.84
N LEU A 55 1.85 9.68 -12.71
CA LEU A 55 0.77 9.45 -13.68
C LEU A 55 -0.55 9.09 -13.00
N SER A 56 -0.52 8.28 -11.94
CA SER A 56 -1.73 7.92 -11.18
C SER A 56 -2.39 9.11 -10.49
N ALA A 57 -1.60 10.09 -10.04
CA ALA A 57 -2.11 11.31 -9.42
C ALA A 57 -2.92 12.18 -10.40
N SER A 58 -2.69 12.01 -11.71
CA SER A 58 -3.44 12.72 -12.77
C SER A 58 -4.91 12.31 -12.87
N LEU A 59 -5.32 11.23 -12.18
CA LEU A 59 -6.71 10.80 -12.09
C LEU A 59 -7.45 11.42 -10.89
N ALA A 60 -6.71 12.02 -9.95
CA ALA A 60 -7.25 12.66 -8.76
C ALA A 60 -7.35 14.19 -8.89
N THR A 61 -7.14 14.74 -10.08
CA THR A 61 -7.28 16.17 -10.37
C THR A 61 -8.73 16.50 -10.76
N LYS A 62 -9.12 17.77 -10.57
CA LYS A 62 -10.45 18.27 -10.98
C LYS A 62 -10.71 18.12 -12.49
N GLU A 63 -9.65 18.22 -13.27
CA GLU A 63 -9.63 17.90 -14.70
C GLU A 63 -8.67 16.73 -14.89
N ILE A 64 -9.15 15.62 -15.42
CA ILE A 64 -8.33 14.43 -15.62
C ILE A 64 -7.46 14.66 -16.84
N ASN A 65 -6.14 14.51 -16.68
CA ASN A 65 -5.23 14.56 -17.81
C ASN A 65 -5.31 13.24 -18.59
N VAL A 66 -6.04 13.25 -19.70
CA VAL A 66 -6.30 12.07 -20.55
C VAL A 66 -4.99 11.46 -21.07
N GLU A 67 -4.05 12.28 -21.53
CA GLU A 67 -2.77 11.82 -22.08
C GLU A 67 -1.97 11.04 -21.03
N ASN A 68 -1.90 11.56 -19.81
CA ASN A 68 -1.19 10.89 -18.71
C ASN A 68 -1.79 9.52 -18.36
N ILE A 69 -3.12 9.40 -18.40
CA ILE A 69 -3.80 8.13 -18.10
C ILE A 69 -3.63 7.12 -19.24
N CYS A 70 -3.69 7.57 -20.49
CA CYS A 70 -3.39 6.73 -21.64
C CYS A 70 -1.94 6.20 -21.57
N LEU A 71 -0.98 7.08 -21.25
CA LEU A 71 0.43 6.69 -21.04
C LEU A 71 0.59 5.70 -19.88
N LEU A 72 -0.13 5.89 -18.77
CA LEU A 72 -0.12 4.98 -17.63
C LEU A 72 -0.58 3.58 -18.03
N VAL A 73 -1.70 3.48 -18.74
CA VAL A 73 -2.26 2.20 -19.17
C VAL A 73 -1.35 1.52 -20.19
N GLU A 74 -0.82 2.27 -21.15
CA GLU A 74 0.07 1.74 -22.18
C GLU A 74 1.37 1.19 -21.59
N ARG A 75 1.98 1.91 -20.66
CA ARG A 75 3.31 1.57 -20.13
C ARG A 75 3.27 0.57 -18.98
N TYR A 76 2.28 0.67 -18.10
CA TYR A 76 2.25 -0.09 -16.84
C TYR A 76 1.21 -1.21 -16.82
N TYR A 77 0.15 -1.12 -17.63
CA TYR A 77 -0.93 -2.11 -17.68
C TYR A 77 -1.21 -2.68 -19.07
N PRO A 78 -0.17 -3.08 -19.85
CA PRO A 78 -0.38 -3.48 -21.24
C PRO A 78 -1.19 -4.79 -21.40
N ARG A 79 -1.25 -5.62 -20.35
CA ARG A 79 -1.99 -6.88 -20.33
C ARG A 79 -3.44 -6.73 -19.89
N ASP A 80 -3.76 -5.65 -19.17
CA ASP A 80 -5.11 -5.41 -18.68
C ASP A 80 -5.99 -4.77 -19.74
N PHE A 81 -5.40 -4.07 -20.72
CA PHE A 81 -6.14 -3.35 -21.76
C PHE A 81 -5.72 -3.75 -23.16
N THR A 82 -6.70 -4.13 -23.98
CA THR A 82 -6.55 -4.30 -25.42
C THR A 82 -6.37 -2.96 -26.14
N GLU A 83 -5.82 -2.96 -27.36
CA GLU A 83 -5.68 -1.73 -28.16
C GLU A 83 -7.01 -0.99 -28.37
N ARG A 84 -8.10 -1.74 -28.59
CA ARG A 84 -9.45 -1.17 -28.74
C ARG A 84 -9.93 -0.51 -27.46
N GLU A 85 -9.72 -1.15 -26.31
CA GLU A 85 -10.09 -0.58 -25.01
C GLU A 85 -9.27 0.67 -24.67
N ARG A 86 -8.03 0.81 -25.15
CA ARG A 86 -7.25 2.05 -24.93
C ARG A 86 -7.85 3.25 -25.67
N ILE A 87 -8.29 3.03 -26.91
CA ILE A 87 -8.96 4.07 -27.70
C ILE A 87 -10.30 4.43 -27.06
N GLU A 88 -11.07 3.43 -26.63
CA GLU A 88 -12.34 3.65 -25.93
C GLU A 88 -12.15 4.36 -24.58
N LEU A 89 -11.10 4.01 -23.84
CA LEU A 89 -10.75 4.67 -22.58
C LEU A 89 -10.49 6.16 -22.80
N GLN A 90 -9.75 6.52 -23.86
CA GLN A 90 -9.52 7.93 -24.20
C GLN A 90 -10.85 8.67 -24.37
N TYR A 91 -11.78 8.11 -25.14
CA TYR A 91 -13.10 8.70 -25.36
C TYR A 91 -13.92 8.80 -24.07
N GLN A 92 -13.90 7.75 -23.23
CA GLN A 92 -14.57 7.76 -21.93
C GLN A 92 -14.01 8.85 -21.01
N LEU A 93 -12.69 9.06 -20.98
CA LEU A 93 -12.05 10.09 -20.17
C LEU A 93 -12.40 11.50 -20.64
N GLU A 94 -12.39 11.75 -21.95
CA GLU A 94 -12.79 13.03 -22.54
C GLU A 94 -14.25 13.36 -22.22
N ASN A 95 -15.15 12.38 -22.39
CA ASN A 95 -16.56 12.53 -22.04
C ASN A 95 -16.77 12.76 -20.54
N LEU A 96 -16.01 12.06 -19.70
CA LEU A 96 -16.10 12.23 -18.25
C LEU A 96 -15.60 13.61 -17.80
N ASN A 97 -14.57 14.16 -18.45
CA ASN A 97 -14.14 15.55 -18.22
C ASN A 97 -15.25 16.55 -18.55
N ILE A 98 -15.88 16.42 -19.72
CA ILE A 98 -17.04 17.27 -20.09
C ILE A 98 -18.14 17.09 -19.04
N GLU A 99 -18.40 15.86 -18.62
CA GLU A 99 -19.46 15.58 -17.68
C GLU A 99 -19.20 16.10 -16.26
N MET A 100 -17.95 16.14 -15.82
CA MET A 100 -17.52 16.78 -14.57
C MET A 100 -17.76 18.30 -14.59
N THR A 101 -17.74 18.95 -15.76
CA THR A 101 -18.06 20.39 -15.89
C THR A 101 -19.57 20.65 -15.85
N ILE A 102 -20.37 19.74 -16.39
CA ILE A 102 -21.83 19.92 -16.53
C ILE A 102 -22.55 19.48 -15.26
N ASN A 103 -22.12 18.39 -14.63
CA ASN A 103 -22.82 17.80 -13.49
C ASN A 103 -22.21 18.26 -12.16
N PRO A 104 -22.95 19.05 -11.34
CA PRO A 104 -22.45 19.57 -10.06
C PRO A 104 -22.18 18.46 -9.03
N ARG A 105 -22.75 17.26 -9.20
CA ARG A 105 -22.47 16.09 -8.36
C ARG A 105 -21.09 15.49 -8.60
N LEU A 106 -20.54 15.66 -9.81
CA LEU A 106 -19.23 15.15 -10.21
C LEU A 106 -18.14 16.22 -10.09
N SER A 107 -18.50 17.52 -10.23
CA SER A 107 -17.53 18.63 -10.18
C SER A 107 -16.82 18.80 -8.82
N GLY A 108 -17.36 18.22 -7.74
CA GLY A 108 -16.82 18.32 -6.39
C GLY A 108 -15.85 17.20 -5.99
N VAL A 109 -15.61 16.23 -6.87
CA VAL A 109 -14.82 15.04 -6.53
C VAL A 109 -13.33 15.33 -6.70
N SER A 110 -12.57 15.29 -5.60
CA SER A 110 -11.11 15.46 -5.60
C SER A 110 -10.33 14.16 -5.40
N ASN A 111 -11.03 13.06 -5.09
CA ASN A 111 -10.40 11.82 -4.64
C ASN A 111 -10.89 10.63 -5.46
N LEU A 112 -9.96 9.73 -5.81
CA LEU A 112 -10.21 8.49 -6.54
C LEU A 112 -11.33 7.60 -5.95
N PRO A 113 -11.36 7.33 -4.64
CA PRO A 113 -12.46 6.54 -4.04
C PRO A 113 -13.82 7.24 -4.15
N ASN A 114 -13.84 8.56 -4.01
CA ASN A 114 -15.07 9.34 -4.15
C ASN A 114 -15.55 9.34 -5.61
N LEU A 115 -14.63 9.37 -6.59
CA LEU A 115 -14.96 9.23 -8.01
C LEU A 115 -15.68 7.92 -8.26
N CYS A 116 -15.11 6.80 -7.80
CA CYS A 116 -15.74 5.48 -7.92
C CYS A 116 -17.12 5.43 -7.26
N LYS A 117 -17.27 6.02 -6.06
CA LYS A 117 -18.56 6.09 -5.36
C LYS A 117 -19.59 6.90 -6.15
N THR A 118 -19.21 8.07 -6.64
CA THR A 118 -20.11 8.94 -7.43
C THR A 118 -20.53 8.31 -8.75
N LEU A 119 -19.64 7.55 -9.41
CA LEU A 119 -19.99 6.79 -10.63
C LEU A 119 -21.05 5.71 -10.37
N VAL A 120 -20.99 5.06 -9.19
CA VAL A 120 -21.99 4.09 -8.76
C VAL A 120 -23.32 4.78 -8.43
N GLU A 121 -23.28 5.87 -7.65
CA GLU A 121 -24.47 6.62 -7.24
C GLU A 121 -25.21 7.25 -8.43
N THR A 122 -24.47 7.66 -9.47
CA THR A 122 -25.03 8.23 -10.71
C THR A 122 -25.45 7.17 -11.72
N GLN A 123 -25.29 5.88 -11.41
CA GLN A 123 -25.54 4.74 -12.32
C GLN A 123 -24.73 4.78 -13.62
N LYS A 124 -23.59 5.48 -13.66
CA LYS A 124 -22.75 5.62 -14.85
C LYS A 124 -21.54 4.69 -14.88
N ARG A 125 -21.45 3.78 -13.92
CA ARG A 125 -20.37 2.79 -13.85
C ARG A 125 -20.28 1.93 -15.12
N GLU A 126 -21.40 1.55 -15.71
CA GLU A 126 -21.42 0.77 -16.96
C GLU A 126 -20.94 1.60 -18.15
N THR A 127 -21.27 2.89 -18.18
CA THR A 127 -20.85 3.84 -19.22
C THR A 127 -19.35 4.13 -19.15
N TYR A 128 -18.80 4.24 -17.94
CA TYR A 128 -17.38 4.54 -17.68
C TYR A 128 -16.65 3.35 -17.07
N ASN A 129 -16.91 2.15 -17.60
CA ASN A 129 -16.38 0.89 -17.07
C ASN A 129 -14.84 0.82 -17.15
N LEU A 130 -14.21 1.40 -18.18
CA LEU A 130 -12.75 1.42 -18.32
C LEU A 130 -12.13 2.40 -17.34
N VAL A 131 -12.77 3.54 -17.10
CA VAL A 131 -12.35 4.48 -16.05
C VAL A 131 -12.44 3.84 -14.67
N ASP A 132 -13.55 3.17 -14.34
CA ASP A 132 -13.70 2.39 -13.09
C ASP A 132 -12.59 1.33 -12.96
N ARG A 133 -12.22 0.66 -14.05
CA ARG A 133 -11.14 -0.33 -14.05
C ARG A 133 -9.77 0.30 -13.77
N VAL A 134 -9.43 1.40 -14.43
CA VAL A 134 -8.18 2.15 -14.16
C VAL A 134 -8.13 2.60 -12.70
N CYS A 135 -9.24 3.15 -12.18
CA CYS A 135 -9.34 3.57 -10.78
C CYS A 135 -9.06 2.41 -9.83
N ARG A 136 -9.66 1.24 -10.07
CA ARG A 136 -9.43 0.03 -9.25
C ARG A 136 -7.98 -0.42 -9.30
N LEU A 137 -7.38 -0.50 -10.48
CA LEU A 137 -5.98 -0.89 -10.63
C LEU A 137 -5.06 0.01 -9.82
N ILE A 138 -5.24 1.33 -9.92
CA ILE A 138 -4.46 2.32 -9.15
C ILE A 138 -4.70 2.15 -7.65
N MET A 139 -5.94 1.98 -7.20
CA MET A 139 -6.25 1.80 -5.78
C MET A 139 -5.72 0.47 -5.21
N THR A 140 -5.52 -0.54 -6.05
CA THR A 140 -4.91 -1.83 -5.65
C THR A 140 -3.38 -1.82 -5.65
N LEU A 141 -2.75 -0.73 -6.11
CA LEU A 141 -1.29 -0.63 -6.05
C LEU A 141 -0.83 -0.69 -4.58
N PRO A 142 0.10 -1.60 -4.24
CA PRO A 142 0.69 -1.62 -2.92
C PRO A 142 1.64 -0.43 -2.77
N VAL A 143 1.11 0.76 -2.48
CA VAL A 143 1.91 1.98 -2.29
C VAL A 143 2.67 1.94 -0.96
N SER A 144 2.22 1.14 0.01
CA SER A 144 2.85 1.03 1.32
C SER A 144 3.02 -0.41 1.79
N THR A 145 4.25 -0.76 2.16
CA THR A 145 4.59 -1.99 2.91
C THR A 145 4.11 -1.93 4.36
N ALA A 146 3.52 -0.82 4.82
CA ALA A 146 3.13 -0.67 6.22
C ALA A 146 2.09 -1.71 6.67
N THR A 147 1.19 -2.15 5.79
CA THR A 147 0.21 -3.22 6.11
C THR A 147 0.88 -4.57 6.26
N THR A 148 1.81 -4.93 5.36
CA THR A 148 2.56 -6.19 5.46
C THR A 148 3.51 -6.18 6.65
N GLU A 149 4.20 -5.07 6.92
CA GLU A 149 5.05 -4.88 8.11
C GLU A 149 4.24 -4.94 9.41
N ARG A 150 3.03 -4.36 9.43
CA ARG A 150 2.09 -4.47 10.56
C ARG A 150 1.69 -5.93 10.80
N ALA A 151 1.38 -6.68 9.74
CA ALA A 151 1.08 -8.11 9.82
C ALA A 151 2.25 -8.92 10.39
N PHE A 152 3.48 -8.66 9.93
CA PHE A 152 4.69 -9.32 10.45
C PHE A 152 4.99 -8.93 11.91
N SER A 153 4.74 -7.67 12.29
CA SER A 153 4.87 -7.22 13.68
C SER A 153 3.86 -7.92 14.59
N ALA A 154 2.60 -8.01 14.17
CA ALA A 154 1.57 -8.77 14.86
C ALA A 154 1.98 -10.25 14.99
N MET A 155 2.45 -10.86 13.91
CA MET A 155 2.93 -12.25 13.91
C MET A 155 4.10 -12.45 14.88
N LYS A 156 5.02 -11.49 14.96
CA LYS A 156 6.11 -11.51 15.94
C LYS A 156 5.56 -11.50 17.37
N ILE A 157 4.57 -10.66 17.67
CA ILE A 157 3.91 -10.63 18.99
C ILE A 157 3.28 -12.00 19.31
N PHE A 158 2.46 -12.54 18.41
CA PHE A 158 1.80 -13.83 18.60
C PHE A 158 2.78 -15.00 18.81
N LYS A 159 3.82 -15.13 17.96
CA LYS A 159 4.76 -16.25 18.04
C LYS A 159 5.80 -16.11 19.16
N THR A 160 6.35 -14.91 19.39
CA THR A 160 7.50 -14.75 20.29
C THR A 160 7.12 -14.34 21.70
N ARG A 161 6.19 -13.38 21.88
CA ARG A 161 5.81 -12.90 23.22
C ARG A 161 4.93 -13.89 23.96
N LEU A 162 3.94 -14.48 23.27
CA LEU A 162 3.05 -15.49 23.86
C LEU A 162 3.67 -16.89 23.86
N ARG A 163 4.75 -17.11 23.10
CA ARG A 163 5.48 -18.39 23.00
C ARG A 163 4.57 -19.58 22.67
N ASN A 164 3.55 -19.34 21.84
CA ASN A 164 2.53 -20.31 21.51
C ASN A 164 3.00 -21.30 20.43
N LYS A 165 2.86 -22.60 20.70
CA LYS A 165 2.81 -23.65 19.67
C LYS A 165 1.40 -23.66 19.09
N MET A 166 1.22 -22.88 18.03
CA MET A 166 -0.07 -22.73 17.34
C MET A 166 0.03 -23.30 15.93
N SER A 167 -1.05 -23.90 15.42
CA SER A 167 -1.10 -24.34 14.03
C SER A 167 -1.11 -23.13 13.10
N ASP A 168 -0.56 -23.30 11.88
CA ASP A 168 -0.47 -22.20 10.91
C ASP A 168 -1.85 -21.68 10.50
N ALA A 169 -2.86 -22.56 10.42
CA ALA A 169 -4.24 -22.18 10.11
C ALA A 169 -4.83 -21.23 11.16
N TYR A 170 -4.78 -21.60 12.45
CA TYR A 170 -5.33 -20.77 13.52
C TYR A 170 -4.55 -19.45 13.68
N LEU A 171 -3.25 -19.44 13.33
CA LEU A 171 -2.47 -18.21 13.28
C LEU A 171 -2.91 -17.28 12.17
N ALA A 172 -3.13 -17.82 10.96
CA ALA A 172 -3.64 -17.02 9.86
C ALA A 172 -4.99 -16.38 10.23
N ASP A 173 -5.91 -17.18 10.78
CA ASP A 173 -7.24 -16.70 11.19
C ASP A 173 -7.14 -15.60 12.28
N SER A 174 -6.30 -15.82 13.30
CA SER A 174 -6.09 -14.84 14.38
C SER A 174 -5.42 -13.54 13.90
N LEU A 175 -4.49 -13.65 12.94
CA LEU A 175 -3.82 -12.49 12.35
C LEU A 175 -4.80 -11.63 11.55
N VAL A 176 -5.73 -12.24 10.81
CA VAL A 176 -6.75 -11.50 10.05
C VAL A 176 -7.59 -10.65 11.00
N ILE A 177 -8.10 -11.22 12.10
CA ILE A 177 -8.88 -10.47 13.11
C ILE A 177 -8.06 -9.32 13.70
N TYR A 178 -6.77 -9.54 13.98
CA TYR A 178 -5.92 -8.52 14.57
C TYR A 178 -5.57 -7.38 13.59
N ILE A 179 -5.29 -7.72 12.32
CA ILE A 179 -4.96 -6.73 11.28
C ILE A 179 -6.20 -5.89 10.96
N GLU A 180 -7.36 -6.53 10.83
CA GLU A 180 -8.64 -5.91 10.51
C GLU A 180 -9.46 -5.59 11.76
N LYS A 181 -8.79 -5.25 12.88
CA LYS A 181 -9.46 -5.02 14.18
C LYS A 181 -10.54 -3.93 14.11
N GLU A 182 -10.32 -2.88 13.33
CA GLU A 182 -11.31 -1.81 13.12
C GLU A 182 -12.60 -2.32 12.47
N ILE A 183 -12.49 -3.31 11.59
CA ILE A 183 -13.65 -3.98 10.98
C ILE A 183 -14.24 -4.97 11.98
N ALA A 184 -13.41 -5.74 12.67
CA ALA A 184 -13.80 -6.73 13.67
C ALA A 184 -14.60 -6.12 14.83
N GLU A 185 -14.27 -4.89 15.25
CA GLU A 185 -14.96 -4.15 16.30
C GLU A 185 -16.42 -3.81 15.96
N ASN A 186 -16.78 -3.79 14.67
CA ASN A 186 -18.17 -3.57 14.25
C ASN A 186 -19.05 -4.81 14.43
N PHE A 187 -18.45 -5.98 14.66
CA PHE A 187 -19.20 -7.20 14.92
C PHE A 187 -19.39 -7.41 16.42
N ASP A 188 -20.65 -7.58 16.82
CA ASP A 188 -20.97 -7.91 18.19
C ASP A 188 -20.62 -9.37 18.51
N SER A 189 -19.92 -9.57 19.62
CA SER A 189 -19.46 -10.90 20.03
C SER A 189 -20.63 -11.81 20.39
N ASP A 190 -21.69 -11.24 21.01
CA ASP A 190 -22.87 -12.00 21.38
C ASP A 190 -23.64 -12.46 20.13
N SER A 191 -23.78 -11.58 19.13
CA SER A 191 -24.35 -11.93 17.83
C SER A 191 -23.57 -13.06 17.12
N ILE A 192 -22.23 -13.04 17.15
CA ILE A 192 -21.40 -14.11 16.55
C ILE A 192 -21.62 -15.44 17.28
N ILE A 193 -21.70 -15.40 18.61
CA ILE A 193 -21.92 -16.58 19.45
C ILE A 193 -23.28 -17.19 19.13
N ASP A 194 -24.32 -16.38 18.99
CA ASP A 194 -25.67 -16.84 18.68
C ASP A 194 -25.78 -17.44 17.27
N GLU A 195 -25.21 -16.79 16.26
CA GLU A 195 -25.15 -17.34 14.90
C GLU A 195 -24.39 -18.69 14.87
N PHE A 196 -23.29 -18.80 15.64
CA PHE A 196 -22.53 -20.05 15.74
C PHE A 196 -23.31 -21.17 16.45
N LYS A 197 -24.13 -20.84 17.46
CA LYS A 197 -25.05 -21.81 18.11
C LYS A 197 -26.04 -22.35 17.09
N ASP A 198 -26.64 -21.48 16.30
CA ASP A 198 -27.67 -21.81 15.31
C ASP A 198 -27.14 -22.67 14.16
N LEU A 199 -25.91 -22.40 13.69
CA LEU A 199 -25.26 -23.17 12.62
C LEU A 199 -25.04 -24.65 12.95
N LYS A 200 -24.98 -25.02 14.23
CA LYS A 200 -24.57 -26.37 14.66
C LYS A 200 -25.48 -27.01 15.71
N GLY A 201 -26.56 -26.34 16.14
CA GLY A 201 -27.44 -26.84 17.20
C GLY A 201 -26.72 -27.14 18.51
N ARG A 202 -25.61 -26.44 18.79
CA ARG A 202 -24.76 -26.69 19.96
C ARG A 202 -25.18 -25.78 21.10
N ARG A 203 -25.50 -26.36 22.26
CA ARG A 203 -25.74 -25.60 23.50
C ARG A 203 -24.43 -24.93 23.94
N ALA A 204 -24.46 -23.62 24.16
CA ALA A 204 -23.43 -22.95 24.95
C ALA A 204 -23.88 -22.95 26.41
N GLU A 205 -23.21 -23.71 27.25
CA GLU A 205 -23.21 -23.44 28.69
C GLU A 205 -22.03 -22.48 28.93
N LEU A 206 -22.35 -21.26 29.36
CA LEU A 206 -21.38 -20.31 29.92
C LEU A 206 -21.02 -20.74 31.35
#